data_AF-A0A9X2JLN3-F1
#
_entry.id   AF-A0A9X2JLN3-F1
#
_cell.length_a   1.000
_cell.length_b   1.000
_cell.length_c   1.000
_cell.angle_alpha   90.00
_cell.angle_beta   90.00
_cell.angle_gamma   90.00
#
_symmetry.space_group_name_H-M   'P 1'
#
loop_
_entity.id
_entity.type
_entity.pdbx_description
1 polymer ?
#
loop_
_entity_poly.entity_id
_entity_poly.type
_entity_poly.pdbx_seq_one_letter_code
_entity_poly.pdbx_strand_id
1 'polypeptide(L)'
;MEKQLRKIDFILLFRGGVAVTMAIYVAGSLGYLNLAITVSYALFGLFVWEKVLSYLTGQVLDAFLGTVIVMIYFYPQFKKTTSVESRNSVSIFATMPAIENKIFNF
;
A
#
# COMPACT_ATOMS: atom_id res chain seq x y z
N MET A 1 12.86 -10.68 22.70
CA MET A 1 11.70 -10.04 22.04
C MET A 1 12.14 -9.06 20.95
N GLU A 2 12.99 -8.08 21.26
CA GLU A 2 13.46 -7.03 20.34
C GLU A 2 14.16 -7.55 19.05
N LYS A 3 15.03 -8.57 19.17
CA LYS A 3 15.68 -9.19 17.99
C LYS A 3 14.68 -9.86 17.04
N GLN A 4 13.52 -10.29 17.53
CA GLN A 4 12.51 -10.95 16.71
C GLN A 4 11.64 -9.93 15.96
N LEU A 5 11.30 -8.82 16.61
CA LEU A 5 10.60 -7.69 15.98
C LEU A 5 11.42 -7.12 14.82
N ARG A 6 12.71 -6.84 15.02
CA ARG A 6 13.59 -6.36 13.94
C ARG A 6 13.67 -7.28 12.74
N LYS A 7 13.61 -8.60 12.95
CA LYS A 7 13.60 -9.58 11.84
C LYS A 7 12.28 -9.50 11.07
N ILE A 8 11.16 -9.35 11.76
CA ILE A 8 9.84 -9.21 11.13
C ILE A 8 9.78 -7.92 10.31
N ASP A 9 10.23 -6.80 10.88
CA ASP A 9 10.25 -5.50 10.19
C ASP A 9 11.08 -5.57 8.91
N PHE A 10 12.27 -6.17 8.98
CA PHE A 10 13.12 -6.36 7.80
C PHE A 10 12.42 -7.19 6.72
N ILE A 11 11.75 -8.29 7.10
CA ILE A 11 11.03 -9.14 6.14
C ILE A 11 9.87 -8.37 5.49
N LEU A 12 9.12 -7.57 6.26
CA LEU A 12 8.02 -6.75 5.72
C LEU A 12 8.54 -5.71 4.72
N LEU A 13 9.60 -4.98 5.08
CA LEU A 13 10.22 -3.99 4.20
C LEU A 13 10.77 -4.62 2.92
N PHE A 14 11.48 -5.74 3.03
CA PHE A 14 12.04 -6.43 1.88
C PHE A 14 10.95 -6.96 0.94
N ARG A 15 9.90 -7.60 1.47
CA ARG A 15 8.76 -8.09 0.67
C ARG A 15 8.03 -6.94 -0.02
N GLY A 16 7.81 -5.83 0.68
CA GLY A 16 7.21 -4.62 0.12
C GLY A 16 8.04 -4.05 -1.03
N GLY A 17 9.36 -3.93 -0.86
CA GLY A 17 10.27 -3.46 -1.90
C GLY A 17 10.21 -4.33 -3.16
N VAL A 18 10.31 -5.65 -3.01
CA VAL A 18 10.20 -6.59 -4.14
C VAL A 18 8.84 -6.48 -4.84
N ALA A 19 7.75 -6.36 -4.08
CA ALA A 19 6.41 -6.23 -4.65
C ALA A 19 6.28 -4.97 -5.53
N VAL A 20 6.77 -3.82 -5.04
CA VAL A 20 6.76 -2.56 -5.80
C VAL A 20 7.63 -2.67 -7.05
N THR A 21 8.83 -3.26 -6.95
CA THR A 21 9.70 -3.48 -8.11
C THR A 21 8.99 -4.32 -9.18
N MET A 22 8.34 -5.42 -8.81
CA MET A 22 7.61 -6.26 -9.76
C MET A 22 6.42 -5.53 -10.40
N ALA A 23 5.68 -4.73 -9.62
CA ALA A 23 4.59 -3.93 -10.13
C ALA A 23 5.08 -2.92 -11.20
N ILE A 24 6.23 -2.29 -10.98
CA ILE A 24 6.86 -1.39 -11.97
C ILE A 24 7.24 -2.14 -13.25
N TYR A 25 7.83 -3.35 -13.13
CA TYR A 25 8.15 -4.17 -14.30
C TYR A 25 6.91 -4.56 -15.11
N VAL A 26 5.79 -4.84 -14.45
CA VAL A 26 4.53 -5.16 -15.11
C VAL A 26 3.93 -3.92 -15.79
N ALA A 27 3.96 -2.76 -15.12
CA ALA A 27 3.36 -1.54 -15.63
C ALA A 27 4.21 -0.85 -16.74
N GLY A 28 5.51 -1.15 -16.83
CA GLY A 28 6.41 -0.59 -17.83
C GLY A 28 6.55 0.93 -17.71
N SER A 29 6.68 1.61 -18.85
CA SER A 29 6.92 3.07 -18.92
C SER A 29 5.75 3.94 -18.41
N LEU A 30 4.60 3.35 -18.08
CA LEU A 30 3.41 4.03 -17.59
C LEU A 30 3.17 3.83 -16.08
N GLY A 31 4.07 3.11 -15.41
CA GLY A 31 3.92 2.66 -14.03
C GLY A 31 4.26 3.68 -12.94
N TYR A 32 3.60 4.85 -12.92
CA TYR A 32 3.78 5.79 -11.79
C TYR A 32 3.33 5.17 -10.46
N LEU A 33 2.29 4.33 -10.48
CA LEU A 33 1.78 3.46 -9.39
C LEU A 33 1.65 4.13 -8.00
N ASN A 34 1.61 5.45 -7.96
CA ASN A 34 1.65 6.25 -6.75
C ASN A 34 1.12 7.66 -7.07
N LEU A 35 0.21 8.12 -6.22
CA LEU A 35 -0.46 9.41 -6.40
C LEU A 35 0.55 10.57 -6.30
N ALA A 36 1.46 10.52 -5.32
CA ALA A 36 2.47 11.56 -5.12
C ALA A 36 3.46 11.63 -6.28
N ILE A 37 3.84 10.49 -6.87
CA ILE A 37 4.71 10.46 -8.06
C ILE A 37 3.98 11.10 -9.25
N THR A 38 2.73 10.73 -9.49
CA THR A 38 1.91 11.30 -10.58
C THR A 38 1.83 12.82 -10.48
N VAL A 39 1.51 13.34 -9.29
CA VAL A 39 1.41 14.79 -9.04
C VAL A 39 2.77 15.47 -9.19
N SER A 40 3.84 14.88 -8.64
CA SER A 40 5.20 15.43 -8.74
C SER A 40 5.64 15.56 -10.20
N TYR A 41 5.41 14.53 -11.02
CA TYR A 41 5.76 14.57 -12.43
C TYR A 41 4.96 15.64 -13.19
N ALA A 42 3.68 15.83 -12.87
CA ALA A 42 2.88 16.89 -13.46
C ALA A 42 3.38 18.29 -13.08
N LEU A 43 3.79 18.48 -11.82
CA LEU A 43 4.35 19.74 -11.33
C LEU A 43 5.66 20.12 -12.04
N PHE A 44 6.51 19.14 -12.35
CA PHE A 44 7.77 19.36 -13.07
C PHE A 44 7.61 19.35 -14.61
N GLY A 45 6.39 19.30 -15.13
CA GLY A 45 6.13 19.30 -16.58
C GLY A 45 6.52 17.99 -17.29
N LEU A 46 6.74 16.91 -16.53
CA LEU A 46 7.08 15.57 -17.03
C LEU A 46 5.83 14.74 -17.34
N PHE A 47 4.64 15.23 -16.98
CA PHE A 47 3.37 14.56 -17.21
C PHE A 47 2.24 15.56 -17.50
N VAL A 48 1.31 15.17 -18.38
CA VAL A 48 0.21 16.04 -18.84
C VAL A 48 -0.88 16.14 -17.75
N TRP A 49 -1.20 17.37 -17.34
CA TRP A 49 -2.18 17.66 -16.29
C TRP A 49 -3.56 17.06 -16.55
N GLU A 50 -4.03 17.06 -17.80
CA GLU A 50 -5.32 16.49 -18.20
C GLU A 50 -5.46 15.01 -17.84
N LYS A 51 -4.34 14.28 -17.76
CA LYS A 51 -4.32 12.85 -17.45
C LYS A 51 -4.18 12.56 -15.96
N VAL A 52 -3.82 13.56 -15.14
CA VAL A 52 -3.56 13.37 -13.70
C VAL A 52 -4.77 12.75 -13.01
N LEU A 53 -5.97 13.33 -13.21
CA LEU A 53 -7.16 12.84 -12.53
C LEU A 53 -7.47 11.37 -12.89
N SER A 54 -7.35 11.00 -14.17
CA SER A 54 -7.56 9.62 -14.62
C SER A 54 -6.53 8.64 -14.04
N TYR A 55 -5.29 9.07 -13.84
CA TYR A 55 -4.25 8.24 -13.22
C TYR A 55 -4.48 8.09 -11.71
N LEU A 56 -4.87 9.16 -11.02
CA LEU A 56 -5.17 9.12 -9.59
C LEU A 56 -6.34 8.18 -9.30
N THR A 57 -7.43 8.27 -10.07
CA THR A 57 -8.58 7.37 -9.90
C THR A 57 -8.21 5.93 -10.23
N GLY A 58 -7.45 5.70 -11.30
CA GLY A 58 -6.92 4.37 -11.63
C GLY A 58 -6.09 3.75 -10.50
N GLN A 59 -5.18 4.53 -9.92
CA GLN A 59 -4.31 4.06 -8.82
C GLN A 59 -5.08 3.75 -7.54
N VAL A 60 -6.08 4.57 -7.19
CA VAL A 60 -6.94 4.30 -6.01
C VAL A 60 -7.80 3.06 -6.24
N LEU A 61 -8.38 2.91 -7.44
CA LEU A 61 -9.19 1.75 -7.77
C LEU A 61 -8.36 0.46 -7.80
N ASP A 62 -7.15 0.50 -8.34
CA ASP A 62 -6.22 -0.63 -8.36
C ASP A 62 -5.85 -1.07 -6.94
N ALA A 63 -5.48 -0.13 -6.07
CA ALA A 63 -5.16 -0.42 -4.67
C ALA A 63 -6.35 -1.06 -3.91
N PHE A 64 -7.57 -0.57 -4.18
CA PHE A 64 -8.79 -1.14 -3.62
C PHE A 64 -9.05 -2.56 -4.13
N LEU A 65 -8.96 -2.78 -5.44
CA LEU A 65 -9.17 -4.10 -6.04
C LEU A 65 -8.13 -5.12 -5.57
N GLY A 66 -6.85 -4.73 -5.51
CA GLY A 66 -5.78 -5.57 -4.95
C GLY A 66 -6.08 -5.98 -3.52
N THR A 67 -6.55 -5.05 -2.70
CA THR A 67 -7.01 -5.33 -1.32
C THR A 67 -8.15 -6.34 -1.29
N VAL A 68 -9.19 -6.16 -2.11
CA VAL A 68 -10.32 -7.09 -2.18
C VAL A 68 -9.88 -8.50 -2.59
N ILE A 69 -8.98 -8.62 -3.57
CA ILE A 69 -8.44 -9.92 -4.00
C ILE A 69 -7.72 -10.62 -2.84
N VAL A 70 -6.87 -9.91 -2.11
CA VAL A 70 -6.16 -10.45 -0.93
C VAL A 70 -7.15 -10.85 0.16
N MET A 71 -8.19 -10.05 0.41
CA MET A 71 -9.25 -10.37 1.39
C MET A 71 -9.96 -11.68 1.04
N ILE A 72 -10.30 -11.88 -0.24
CA ILE A 72 -10.94 -13.12 -0.71
C ILE A 72 -9.99 -14.30 -0.55
N TYR A 73 -8.74 -14.14 -0.98
CA TYR A 73 -7.73 -15.21 -0.94
C TYR A 73 -7.44 -15.67 0.51
N PHE A 74 -7.38 -14.73 1.45
CA PHE A 74 -7.12 -15.02 2.87
C PHE A 74 -8.39 -15.11 3.74
N TYR A 75 -9.57 -15.19 3.12
CA TYR A 75 -10.85 -15.23 3.85
C TYR A 75 -10.92 -16.34 4.92
N PRO A 76 -10.49 -17.59 4.66
CA PRO A 76 -10.49 -18.64 5.69
C PRO A 76 -9.62 -18.32 6.90
N GLN A 77 -8.49 -17.65 6.69
CA GLN A 77 -7.57 -17.22 7.73
C GLN A 77 -8.21 -16.13 8.58
N PHE A 78 -8.81 -15.12 7.94
CA PHE A 78 -9.57 -14.08 8.63
C PHE A 78 -10.72 -14.65 9.47
N LYS A 79 -11.43 -15.67 8.97
CA LYS A 79 -12.52 -16.32 9.70
C LYS A 79 -12.06 -17.06 10.97
N LYS A 80 -10.82 -17.55 10.99
CA LYS A 80 -10.25 -18.24 12.16
C LYS A 80 -9.69 -17.30 13.23
N THR A 81 -9.54 -16.02 12.90
CA THR A 81 -8.96 -15.00 13.78
C THR A 81 -10.00 -14.54 14.81
N THR A 82 -9.90 -14.99 16.07
CA THR A 82 -10.90 -14.74 17.13
C THR A 82 -10.43 -13.85 18.27
N SER A 83 -9.13 -13.63 18.48
CA SER A 83 -8.62 -12.84 19.62
C SER A 83 -8.82 -11.33 19.41
N VAL A 84 -9.09 -10.60 20.48
CA VAL A 84 -9.35 -9.14 20.44
C VAL A 84 -8.15 -8.36 19.89
N GLU A 85 -6.92 -8.78 20.21
CA GLU A 85 -5.68 -8.21 19.66
C GLU A 85 -5.42 -8.59 18.19
N SER A 86 -5.94 -9.72 17.71
CA SER A 86 -5.81 -10.13 16.30
C SER A 86 -6.93 -9.62 15.39
N ARG A 87 -7.94 -8.92 15.95
CA ARG A 87 -8.99 -8.25 15.16
C ARG A 87 -8.53 -6.98 14.47
N ASN A 88 -7.34 -6.47 14.76
CA ASN A 88 -6.77 -5.35 14.00
C ASN A 88 -6.21 -5.84 12.65
N SER A 89 -7.08 -6.39 11.79
CA SER A 89 -6.73 -6.77 10.42
C SER A 89 -6.56 -5.57 9.49
N VAL A 90 -6.91 -4.36 9.96
CA VAL A 90 -6.78 -3.12 9.17
C VAL A 90 -5.32 -2.82 8.85
N SER A 91 -4.40 -3.11 9.78
CA SER A 91 -2.96 -2.87 9.59
C SER A 91 -2.32 -3.74 8.49
N ILE A 92 -3.05 -4.73 7.96
CA ILE A 92 -2.62 -5.55 6.83
C ILE A 92 -2.79 -4.78 5.51
N PHE A 93 -3.76 -3.86 5.45
CA PHE A 93 -4.15 -3.15 4.23
C PHE A 93 -3.78 -1.67 4.24
N ALA A 94 -3.70 -1.07 5.43
CA ALA A 94 -3.35 0.34 5.60
C ALA A 94 -2.33 0.50 6.73
N THR A 95 -1.56 1.58 6.67
CA THR A 95 -0.68 1.96 7.78
C THR A 95 -1.47 2.71 8.84
N MET A 96 -1.02 2.61 10.09
CA MET A 96 -1.55 3.39 11.20
C MET A 96 -0.37 4.06 11.92
N PRO A 97 -0.57 5.27 12.45
CA PRO A 97 0.46 5.94 13.21
C PRO A 97 0.74 5.18 14.51
N ALA A 98 2.00 5.15 14.92
CA ALA A 98 2.39 4.55 16.21
C ALA A 98 1.87 5.36 17.41
N ILE A 99 1.69 6.67 17.24
CA ILE A 99 1.12 7.59 18.23
C ILE A 99 -0.03 8.34 17.57
N GLU A 100 -1.24 8.23 18.12
CA GLU A 100 -2.42 8.88 17.56
C GLU A 100 -2.32 10.42 17.65
N ASN A 101 -2.21 11.10 16.51
CA ASN A 101 -2.32 12.54 16.42
C ASN A 101 -2.81 12.95 15.03
N LYS A 102 -4.07 13.36 14.90
CA LYS A 102 -4.69 13.66 13.60
C LYS A 102 -4.02 14.79 12.79
N ILE A 103 -3.20 15.63 13.41
CA ILE A 103 -2.55 16.76 12.75
C ILE A 103 -1.14 16.38 12.29
N PHE A 104 -0.38 15.70 13.14
CA PHE A 104 1.05 15.46 12.90
C PHE A 104 1.39 14.00 12.58
N ASN A 105 0.54 13.04 12.99
CA ASN A 105 0.69 11.61 12.72
C ASN A 105 -0.60 11.08 12.09
N PHE A 106 -0.65 11.15 10.78
CA PHE A 106 -1.71 10.59 9.93
C PHE A 106 -1.28 9.25 9.32
#